data_AF-A0A8H6K1J8-F1
#
_entry.id   AF-A0A8H6K1J8-F1
#
_cell.length_a   1.000
_cell.length_b   1.000
_cell.length_c   1.000
_cell.angle_alpha   90.00
_cell.angle_beta   90.00
_cell.angle_gamma   90.00
#
_symmetry.space_group_name_H-M   'P 1'
#
loop_
_entity.id
_entity.type
_entity.pdbx_description
1 polymer ?
#
loop_
_entity_poly.entity_id
_entity_poly.type
_entity_poly.pdbx_seq_one_letter_code
_entity_poly.pdbx_strand_id
1 'polypeptide(L)'
;MVSPKSEGPSRPSLSISAMQPKNRETKVNSRSPAARYNQKVLRSLEKELARDAEADITNLLSKYSSTLRSFASFATSQSISTPGTSDSKPYYPDGDIRSRHDIAVSSTIVSELSDELDGLFQPYEDLSAGLVSLLAKSEVIYESSWTASVMVFRLSDDIVVKVTSDESFALTEHQSLCYLQKHLPDFPAPKPHGVICHDIFYFLFTSFIPGVTLETMWPQLDNFEKQNISSQLETLLSKLRSHFPTQITLR
;
A
#
# COMPACT_ATOMS: atom_id res chain seq x y z
N MET A 1 -41.78 -22.20 -85.22
CA MET A 1 -42.96 -22.18 -84.31
C MET A 1 -42.63 -23.03 -83.10
N VAL A 2 -43.16 -22.63 -81.93
CA VAL A 2 -42.94 -23.14 -80.56
C VAL A 2 -41.81 -22.44 -79.78
N SER A 3 -42.21 -21.38 -79.05
CA SER A 3 -41.64 -20.97 -77.74
C SER A 3 -42.36 -21.74 -76.61
N PRO A 4 -42.16 -21.50 -75.28
CA PRO A 4 -41.19 -20.63 -74.55
C PRO A 4 -40.59 -21.27 -73.26
N LYS A 5 -39.93 -20.40 -72.45
CA LYS A 5 -39.61 -20.44 -70.99
C LYS A 5 -38.24 -21.00 -70.60
N SER A 6 -37.52 -20.44 -69.62
CA SER A 6 -37.52 -19.13 -68.94
C SER A 6 -36.20 -19.09 -68.15
N GLU A 7 -35.50 -17.96 -68.18
CA GLU A 7 -34.28 -17.72 -67.40
C GLU A 7 -34.54 -17.77 -65.89
N GLY A 8 -33.63 -18.41 -65.17
CA GLY A 8 -33.42 -18.26 -63.73
C GLY A 8 -31.94 -18.45 -63.44
N PRO A 9 -31.26 -17.51 -62.75
CA PRO A 9 -29.81 -17.63 -62.53
C PRO A 9 -29.52 -18.53 -61.32
N SER A 10 -28.85 -19.67 -61.59
CA SER A 10 -28.23 -20.50 -60.56
C SER A 10 -26.96 -19.84 -60.02
N ARG A 11 -27.00 -19.44 -58.75
CA ARG A 11 -25.86 -18.89 -58.00
C ARG A 11 -24.69 -19.89 -57.93
N PRO A 12 -23.43 -19.45 -58.09
CA PRO A 12 -22.27 -20.27 -57.74
C PRO A 12 -22.07 -20.31 -56.22
N SER A 13 -21.78 -21.51 -55.74
CA SER A 13 -21.31 -21.84 -54.40
C SER A 13 -19.94 -21.20 -54.11
N LEU A 14 -19.85 -20.40 -53.06
CA LEU A 14 -18.57 -20.05 -52.42
C LEU A 14 -18.62 -20.53 -50.97
N SER A 15 -17.77 -21.50 -50.69
CA SER A 15 -17.46 -22.03 -49.37
C SER A 15 -16.92 -20.90 -48.48
N ILE A 16 -17.73 -20.46 -47.52
CA ILE A 16 -17.24 -19.62 -46.43
C ILE A 16 -16.83 -20.58 -45.32
N SER A 17 -15.55 -20.90 -45.28
CA SER A 17 -14.88 -21.47 -44.12
C SER A 17 -15.21 -20.60 -42.92
N ALA A 18 -15.97 -21.13 -41.97
CA ALA A 18 -16.28 -20.47 -40.72
C ALA A 18 -14.98 -20.25 -39.94
N MET A 19 -14.37 -19.06 -40.09
CA MET A 19 -13.45 -18.57 -39.08
C MET A 19 -14.28 -18.29 -37.83
N GLN A 20 -14.26 -19.22 -36.89
CA GLN A 20 -14.65 -18.90 -35.53
C GLN A 20 -13.72 -17.78 -35.03
N PRO A 21 -14.25 -16.63 -34.58
CA PRO A 21 -13.44 -15.69 -33.85
C PRO A 21 -13.06 -16.37 -32.53
N LYS A 22 -11.76 -16.66 -32.36
CA LYS A 22 -11.20 -16.96 -31.04
C LYS A 22 -11.44 -15.72 -30.18
N ASN A 23 -12.49 -15.74 -29.37
CA ASN A 23 -12.66 -14.83 -28.25
C ASN A 23 -11.44 -15.03 -27.33
N ARG A 24 -10.40 -14.24 -27.58
CA ARG A 24 -9.30 -14.08 -26.64
C ARG A 24 -9.87 -13.20 -25.54
N GLU A 25 -10.50 -13.82 -24.55
CA GLU A 25 -10.84 -13.13 -23.30
C GLU A 25 -9.54 -12.53 -22.77
N THR A 26 -9.37 -11.23 -22.96
CA THR A 26 -8.34 -10.45 -22.27
C THR A 26 -8.67 -10.54 -20.80
N LYS A 27 -8.05 -11.51 -20.12
CA LYS A 27 -8.15 -11.68 -18.68
C LYS A 27 -7.79 -10.34 -18.03
N VAL A 28 -8.80 -9.67 -17.47
CA VAL A 28 -8.64 -8.38 -16.81
C VAL A 28 -7.56 -8.53 -15.74
N ASN A 29 -6.47 -7.78 -15.86
CA ASN A 29 -5.38 -7.84 -14.89
C ASN A 29 -5.80 -7.12 -13.60
N SER A 30 -6.51 -7.85 -12.74
CA SER A 30 -6.98 -7.38 -11.43
C SER A 30 -5.89 -7.22 -10.38
N ARG A 31 -4.63 -7.57 -10.71
CA ARG A 31 -3.51 -7.59 -9.76
C ARG A 31 -2.58 -6.39 -9.88
N SER A 32 -2.72 -5.56 -10.92
CA SER A 32 -1.89 -4.37 -11.07
C SER A 32 -2.07 -3.39 -9.89
N PRO A 33 -1.05 -2.59 -9.54
CA PRO A 33 -1.19 -1.55 -8.51
C PRO A 33 -2.36 -0.61 -8.75
N ALA A 34 -2.58 -0.19 -10.01
CA ALA A 34 -3.73 0.61 -10.41
C ALA A 34 -5.06 -0.10 -10.17
N ALA A 35 -5.18 -1.39 -10.54
CA ALA A 35 -6.39 -2.16 -10.29
C ALA A 35 -6.68 -2.33 -8.79
N ARG A 36 -5.64 -2.59 -7.98
CA ARG A 36 -5.77 -2.69 -6.51
C ARG A 36 -6.16 -1.36 -5.88
N TYR A 37 -5.60 -0.24 -6.37
CA TYR A 37 -5.98 1.10 -5.93
C TYR A 37 -7.44 1.42 -6.28
N ASN A 38 -7.89 1.12 -7.50
CA ASN A 38 -9.28 1.31 -7.92
C ASN A 38 -10.25 0.53 -7.02
N GLN A 39 -9.94 -0.74 -6.71
CA GLN A 39 -10.75 -1.54 -5.79
C GLN A 39 -10.76 -0.96 -4.37
N LYS A 40 -9.63 -0.44 -3.90
CA LYS A 40 -9.54 0.20 -2.58
C LYS A 40 -10.43 1.44 -2.51
N VAL A 41 -10.33 2.33 -3.49
CA VAL A 41 -11.11 3.58 -3.54
C VAL A 41 -12.60 3.26 -3.59
N LEU A 42 -13.01 2.28 -4.38
CA LEU A 42 -14.40 1.83 -4.43
C LEU A 42 -14.91 1.39 -3.05
N ARG A 43 -14.15 0.55 -2.33
CA ARG A 43 -14.53 0.11 -0.97
C ARG A 43 -14.60 1.27 0.02
N SER A 44 -13.71 2.25 -0.09
CA SER A 44 -13.76 3.45 0.76
C SER A 44 -15.02 4.28 0.48
N LEU A 45 -15.39 4.44 -0.80
CA LEU A 45 -16.63 5.12 -1.19
C LEU A 45 -17.86 4.38 -0.64
N GLU A 46 -17.93 3.06 -0.82
CA GLU A 46 -19.03 2.22 -0.31
C GLU A 46 -19.18 2.38 1.20
N LYS A 47 -18.06 2.33 1.94
CA LYS A 47 -18.06 2.51 3.39
C LYS A 47 -18.53 3.90 3.82
N GLU A 48 -18.10 4.94 3.12
CA GLU A 48 -18.45 6.31 3.45
C GLU A 48 -19.93 6.60 3.16
N LEU A 49 -20.43 6.18 2.00
CA LEU A 49 -21.84 6.33 1.63
C LEU A 49 -22.78 5.50 2.52
N ALA A 50 -22.29 4.37 3.06
CA ALA A 50 -23.04 3.60 4.05
C ALA A 50 -23.15 4.32 5.42
N ARG A 51 -22.19 5.21 5.73
CA ARG A 51 -22.19 6.02 6.96
C ARG A 51 -23.00 7.30 6.78
N ASP A 52 -22.81 7.97 5.65
CA ASP A 52 -23.47 9.21 5.29
C ASP A 52 -23.85 9.16 3.80
N ALA A 53 -25.14 8.99 3.52
CA ALA A 53 -25.65 8.86 2.17
C ALA A 53 -25.55 10.18 1.36
N GLU A 54 -25.35 11.32 2.03
CA GLU A 54 -25.18 12.64 1.40
C GLU A 54 -23.70 13.07 1.34
N ALA A 55 -22.75 12.18 1.70
CA ALA A 55 -21.34 12.48 1.67
C ALA A 55 -20.87 12.99 0.29
N ASP A 56 -20.06 14.04 0.29
CA ASP A 56 -19.50 14.61 -0.93
C ASP A 56 -18.41 13.69 -1.53
N ILE A 57 -18.82 12.90 -2.52
CA ILE A 57 -17.97 11.96 -3.26
C ILE A 57 -16.79 12.67 -3.94
N THR A 58 -16.92 13.94 -4.30
CA THR A 58 -15.85 14.67 -5.00
C THR A 58 -14.63 14.88 -4.10
N ASN A 59 -14.84 15.10 -2.80
CA ASN A 59 -13.76 15.19 -1.82
C ASN A 59 -13.05 13.85 -1.65
N LEU A 60 -13.79 12.73 -1.63
CA LEU A 60 -13.23 11.38 -1.53
C LEU A 60 -12.39 11.00 -2.75
N LEU A 61 -12.72 11.56 -3.91
CA LEU A 61 -12.01 11.33 -5.17
C LEU A 61 -10.96 12.41 -5.50
N SER A 62 -10.79 13.42 -4.65
CA SER A 62 -9.90 14.56 -4.91
C SER A 62 -8.48 14.17 -5.32
N LYS A 63 -7.91 13.12 -4.69
CA LYS A 63 -6.57 12.58 -4.99
C LYS A 63 -6.60 11.37 -5.94
N TYR A 64 -7.77 10.90 -6.35
CA TYR A 64 -7.91 9.65 -7.13
C TYR A 64 -7.18 9.72 -8.47
N SER A 65 -7.47 10.74 -9.27
CA SER A 65 -6.95 10.86 -10.64
C SER A 65 -5.45 11.13 -10.69
N SER A 66 -4.90 11.90 -9.75
CA SER A 66 -3.45 12.10 -9.64
C SER A 66 -2.74 10.81 -9.23
N THR A 67 -3.26 10.12 -8.21
CA THR A 67 -2.74 8.84 -7.74
C THR A 67 -2.81 7.78 -8.83
N LEU A 68 -3.92 7.68 -9.57
CA LEU A 68 -4.07 6.72 -10.65
C LEU A 68 -3.08 6.97 -11.79
N ARG A 69 -2.85 8.24 -12.15
CA ARG A 69 -1.86 8.64 -13.15
C ARG A 69 -0.43 8.31 -12.71
N SER A 70 -0.12 8.41 -11.42
CA SER A 70 1.21 8.03 -10.90
C SER A 70 1.54 6.55 -11.17
N PHE A 71 0.53 5.65 -11.09
CA PHE A 71 0.75 4.24 -11.44
C PHE A 71 0.97 4.04 -12.94
N ALA A 72 0.32 4.86 -13.78
CA ALA A 72 0.43 4.78 -15.23
C ALA A 72 1.76 5.34 -15.75
N SER A 73 2.21 6.49 -15.23
CA SER A 73 3.53 7.04 -15.54
C SER A 73 4.64 6.07 -15.11
N PHE A 74 4.47 5.43 -13.96
CA PHE A 74 5.41 4.44 -13.47
C PHE A 74 5.53 3.18 -14.35
N ALA A 75 4.39 2.62 -14.77
CA ALA A 75 4.37 1.48 -15.69
C ALA A 75 5.00 1.82 -17.06
N THR A 76 4.83 3.06 -17.51
CA THR A 76 5.40 3.56 -18.77
C THR A 76 6.92 3.71 -18.66
N SER A 77 7.43 4.24 -17.55
CA SER A 77 8.88 4.40 -17.31
C SER A 77 9.62 3.07 -17.24
N GLN A 78 9.00 1.99 -16.73
CA GLN A 78 9.61 0.66 -16.76
C GLN A 78 9.73 0.09 -18.19
N SER A 79 8.74 0.37 -19.05
CA SER A 79 8.70 -0.15 -20.43
C SER A 79 9.67 0.55 -21.40
N ILE A 80 10.14 1.76 -21.07
CA ILE A 80 10.99 2.59 -21.94
C ILE A 80 12.49 2.43 -21.60
N SER A 81 12.86 1.51 -20.69
CA SER A 81 14.26 1.20 -20.38
C SER A 81 15.00 0.69 -21.62
N THR A 82 15.62 1.60 -22.38
CA THR A 82 16.54 1.29 -23.48
C THR A 82 17.84 0.71 -22.93
N PRO A 83 18.45 -0.29 -23.60
CA PRO A 83 19.71 -0.87 -23.17
C PRO A 83 20.84 0.08 -23.54
N GLY A 84 21.24 0.94 -22.60
CA GLY A 84 22.45 1.74 -22.76
C GLY A 84 22.45 3.01 -21.91
N THR A 85 22.93 2.90 -20.67
CA THR A 85 24.05 3.65 -20.07
C THR A 85 24.10 3.26 -18.59
N SER A 86 25.27 2.84 -18.13
CA SER A 86 25.50 2.29 -16.79
C SER A 86 25.42 3.36 -15.70
N ASP A 87 24.27 3.45 -15.05
CA ASP A 87 24.19 3.57 -13.59
C ASP A 87 23.12 2.57 -13.16
N SER A 88 23.54 1.45 -12.58
CA SER A 88 22.67 0.31 -12.31
C SER A 88 21.68 0.67 -11.20
N LYS A 89 20.51 1.19 -11.56
CA LYS A 89 19.38 1.29 -10.63
C LYS A 89 19.13 -0.11 -10.09
N PRO A 90 19.03 -0.31 -8.76
CA PRO A 90 18.80 -1.62 -8.19
C PRO A 90 17.53 -2.24 -8.80
N TYR A 91 17.62 -3.50 -9.23
CA TYR A 91 16.45 -4.22 -9.71
C TYR A 91 15.56 -4.57 -8.51
N TYR A 92 14.29 -4.18 -8.57
CA TYR A 92 13.29 -4.50 -7.56
C TYR A 92 12.19 -5.37 -8.15
N PRO A 93 11.65 -6.34 -7.40
CA PRO A 93 10.51 -7.15 -7.83
C PRO A 93 9.27 -6.31 -8.17
N ASP A 94 8.44 -6.81 -9.07
CA ASP A 94 7.15 -6.21 -9.41
C ASP A 94 6.27 -6.05 -8.16
N GLY A 95 5.94 -4.80 -7.82
CA GLY A 95 5.13 -4.47 -6.64
C GLY A 95 5.91 -3.83 -5.49
N ASP A 96 7.25 -3.92 -5.51
CA ASP A 96 8.11 -3.25 -4.53
C ASP A 96 8.04 -1.73 -4.72
N ILE A 97 7.69 -1.01 -3.65
CA ILE A 97 7.53 0.44 -3.71
C ILE A 97 8.85 1.18 -3.93
N ARG A 98 10.01 0.58 -3.64
CA ARG A 98 11.33 1.19 -3.87
C ARG A 98 11.56 1.49 -5.34
N SER A 99 10.92 0.72 -6.22
CA SER A 99 10.93 0.99 -7.65
C SER A 99 10.21 2.29 -8.01
N ARG A 100 9.21 2.70 -7.21
CA ARG A 100 8.22 3.76 -7.48
C ARG A 100 8.61 5.15 -6.98
N HIS A 101 9.69 5.27 -6.20
CA HIS A 101 10.13 6.55 -5.67
C HIS A 101 11.14 7.21 -6.60
N ASP A 102 10.92 8.49 -6.86
CA ASP A 102 11.82 9.34 -7.64
C ASP A 102 12.41 10.41 -6.72
N ILE A 103 13.73 10.52 -6.72
CA ILE A 103 14.49 11.49 -5.92
C ILE A 103 14.05 12.92 -6.28
N ALA A 104 13.65 13.15 -7.54
CA ALA A 104 13.22 14.47 -8.00
C ALA A 104 11.90 14.97 -7.36
N VAL A 105 11.16 14.10 -6.67
CA VAL A 105 9.92 14.51 -5.97
C VAL A 105 10.25 15.02 -4.57
N SER A 106 9.73 16.21 -4.23
CA SER A 106 9.92 16.82 -2.91
C SER A 106 9.22 16.02 -1.81
N SER A 107 9.91 15.83 -0.69
CA SER A 107 9.36 15.25 0.53
C SER A 107 8.95 16.34 1.52
N THR A 108 7.87 16.14 2.26
CA THR A 108 7.40 17.05 3.29
C THR A 108 7.26 16.34 4.63
N ILE A 109 7.68 17.01 5.69
CA ILE A 109 7.50 16.52 7.06
C ILE A 109 6.05 16.80 7.46
N VAL A 110 5.29 15.74 7.74
CA VAL A 110 3.86 15.83 8.13
C VAL A 110 3.72 15.84 9.64
N SER A 111 4.59 15.13 10.35
CA SER A 111 4.76 15.25 11.80
C SER A 111 6.23 15.33 12.17
N GLU A 112 6.51 15.99 13.30
CA GLU A 112 7.86 16.21 13.82
C GLU A 112 8.67 14.91 13.88
N LEU A 113 9.92 15.00 13.42
CA LEU A 113 10.86 13.88 13.44
C LEU A 113 11.57 13.86 14.79
N SER A 114 11.77 12.66 15.34
CA SER A 114 12.59 12.47 16.54
C SER A 114 14.08 12.71 16.24
N ASP A 115 14.87 13.06 17.25
CA ASP A 115 16.33 13.22 17.15
C ASP A 115 17.03 11.98 16.55
N GLU A 116 16.58 10.77 16.89
CA GLU A 116 17.17 9.53 16.38
C GLU A 116 16.95 9.39 14.86
N LEU A 117 15.76 9.75 14.39
CA LEU A 117 15.41 9.73 12.96
C LEU A 117 16.11 10.86 12.21
N ASP A 118 16.18 12.07 12.78
CA ASP A 118 16.93 13.17 12.21
C ASP A 118 18.41 12.80 12.06
N GLY A 119 18.98 12.10 13.03
CA GLY A 119 20.32 11.52 12.97
C GLY A 119 20.56 10.61 11.77
N LEU A 120 19.54 9.84 11.35
CA LEU A 120 19.62 9.01 10.13
C LEU A 120 19.60 9.83 8.84
N PHE A 121 18.98 11.00 8.85
CA PHE A 121 18.91 11.89 7.69
C PHE A 121 20.09 12.87 7.60
N GLN A 122 20.81 13.16 8.69
CA GLN A 122 21.98 14.06 8.70
C GLN A 122 23.02 13.82 7.60
N PRO A 123 23.35 12.58 7.18
CA PRO A 123 24.35 12.35 6.14
C PRO A 123 23.92 12.75 4.73
N TYR A 124 22.65 13.12 4.52
CA TYR A 124 22.07 13.40 3.21
C TYR A 124 21.82 14.89 3.01
N GLU A 125 21.99 15.37 1.78
CA GLU A 125 21.81 16.79 1.44
C GLU A 125 20.35 17.25 1.54
N ASP A 126 19.42 16.37 1.18
CA ASP A 126 17.99 16.63 1.26
C ASP A 126 17.18 15.41 1.71
N LEU A 127 15.97 15.67 2.18
CA LEU A 127 15.06 14.67 2.76
C LEU A 127 14.65 13.58 1.76
N SER A 128 14.44 13.94 0.50
CA SER A 128 14.03 13.00 -0.56
C SER A 128 15.16 12.05 -0.91
N ALA A 129 16.36 12.58 -1.12
CA ALA A 129 17.57 11.79 -1.38
C ALA A 129 17.87 10.85 -0.22
N GLY A 130 17.75 11.33 1.02
CA GLY A 130 17.89 10.51 2.23
C GLY A 130 16.85 9.39 2.30
N LEU A 131 15.58 9.70 2.05
CA LEU A 131 14.49 8.74 2.12
C LEU A 131 14.69 7.61 1.10
N VAL A 132 14.95 7.96 -0.16
CA VAL A 132 15.18 6.98 -1.23
C VAL A 132 16.43 6.14 -0.94
N SER A 133 17.50 6.76 -0.45
CA SER A 133 18.75 6.07 -0.13
C SER A 133 18.62 5.11 1.05
N LEU A 134 17.89 5.49 2.10
CA LEU A 134 17.60 4.63 3.25
C LEU A 134 16.75 3.43 2.84
N LEU A 135 15.69 3.65 2.07
CA LEU A 135 14.84 2.57 1.56
C LEU A 135 15.61 1.60 0.67
N ALA A 136 16.50 2.10 -0.19
CA ALA A 136 17.32 1.26 -1.06
C ALA A 136 18.23 0.29 -0.28
N LYS A 137 18.73 0.71 0.89
CA LYS A 137 19.61 -0.10 1.76
C LYS A 137 18.86 -0.97 2.77
N SER A 138 17.57 -0.73 2.94
CA SER A 138 16.75 -1.35 3.97
C SER A 138 16.29 -2.78 3.64
N GLU A 139 16.07 -3.56 4.69
CA GLU A 139 15.48 -4.90 4.62
C GLU A 139 13.94 -4.78 4.58
N VAL A 140 13.29 -5.55 3.71
CA VAL A 140 11.82 -5.68 3.71
C VAL A 140 11.41 -6.70 4.75
N ILE A 141 10.74 -6.26 5.82
CA ILE A 141 10.28 -7.15 6.90
C ILE A 141 8.80 -7.52 6.78
N TYR A 142 8.04 -6.80 5.97
CA TYR A 142 6.64 -7.12 5.69
C TYR A 142 6.17 -6.54 4.34
N GLU A 143 5.34 -7.31 3.63
CA GLU A 143 4.64 -6.90 2.42
C GLU A 143 3.18 -7.37 2.43
N SER A 144 2.23 -6.46 2.25
CA SER A 144 0.81 -6.82 2.22
C SER A 144 0.36 -7.39 0.87
N SER A 145 -0.14 -8.62 0.90
CA SER A 145 -0.71 -9.30 -0.27
C SER A 145 -2.11 -8.77 -0.69
N TRP A 146 -2.81 -8.01 0.16
CA TRP A 146 -4.24 -7.72 -0.02
C TRP A 146 -4.59 -6.26 -0.30
N THR A 147 -3.80 -5.30 0.19
CA THR A 147 -4.01 -3.87 -0.02
C THR A 147 -2.86 -3.31 -0.84
N ALA A 148 -3.16 -2.43 -1.78
CA ALA A 148 -2.12 -1.74 -2.54
C ALA A 148 -1.07 -1.13 -1.58
N SER A 149 0.13 -1.73 -1.60
CA SER A 149 1.40 -1.14 -1.20
C SER A 149 1.54 -0.74 0.28
N VAL A 150 1.14 -1.59 1.23
CA VAL A 150 1.73 -1.51 2.58
C VAL A 150 2.98 -2.37 2.62
N MET A 151 4.13 -1.73 2.78
CA MET A 151 5.41 -2.39 2.99
C MET A 151 6.06 -1.82 4.25
N VAL A 152 6.76 -2.68 4.98
CA VAL A 152 7.53 -2.26 6.16
C VAL A 152 8.99 -2.58 5.90
N PHE A 153 9.83 -1.57 6.09
CA PHE A 153 11.27 -1.65 5.91
C PHE A 153 11.96 -1.44 7.24
N ARG A 154 13.02 -2.22 7.48
CA ARG A 154 13.93 -2.00 8.58
C ARG A 154 15.09 -1.13 8.12
N LEU A 155 15.15 0.09 8.65
CA LEU A 155 16.14 1.11 8.27
C LEU A 155 17.43 1.00 9.09
N SER A 156 17.28 0.66 10.37
CA SER A 156 18.39 0.43 11.30
C SER A 156 18.00 -0.66 12.32
N ASP A 157 18.84 -0.87 13.32
CA ASP A 157 18.52 -1.82 14.37
C ASP A 157 17.27 -1.42 15.18
N ASP A 158 17.04 -0.11 15.30
CA ASP A 158 16.01 0.46 16.17
C ASP A 158 14.86 1.14 15.42
N ILE A 159 14.97 1.37 14.11
CA ILE A 159 13.96 2.12 13.34
C ILE A 159 13.43 1.30 12.16
N VAL A 160 12.11 1.27 12.05
CA VAL A 160 11.38 0.80 10.86
C VAL A 160 10.58 1.93 10.24
N VAL A 161 10.31 1.79 8.95
CA VAL A 161 9.36 2.65 8.24
C VAL A 161 8.28 1.81 7.59
N LYS A 162 7.03 2.17 7.87
CA LYS A 162 5.85 1.61 7.24
C LYS A 162 5.38 2.59 6.18
N VAL A 163 5.27 2.10 4.95
CA VAL A 163 4.91 2.93 3.80
C VAL A 163 3.52 2.55 3.32
N THR A 164 2.69 3.55 3.06
CA THR A 164 1.31 3.38 2.60
C THR A 164 0.91 4.53 1.69
N SER A 165 -0.01 4.30 0.76
CA SER A 165 -0.64 5.39 -0.01
C SER A 165 -1.89 5.95 0.68
N ASP A 166 -2.11 5.60 1.95
CA ASP A 166 -3.27 6.00 2.75
C ASP A 166 -2.88 6.98 3.85
N GLU A 167 -3.16 8.26 3.62
CA GLU A 167 -2.93 9.34 4.56
C GLU A 167 -3.63 9.08 5.90
N SER A 168 -4.93 8.77 5.84
CA SER A 168 -5.76 8.62 7.03
C SER A 168 -5.25 7.50 7.93
N PHE A 169 -4.78 6.40 7.32
CA PHE A 169 -4.21 5.27 8.04
C PHE A 169 -2.89 5.65 8.71
N ALA A 170 -1.96 6.28 7.98
CA ALA A 170 -0.66 6.67 8.53
C ALA A 170 -0.81 7.67 9.68
N LEU A 171 -1.67 8.68 9.53
CA LEU A 171 -1.87 9.71 10.55
C LEU A 171 -2.63 9.19 11.77
N THR A 172 -3.67 8.37 11.59
CA THR A 172 -4.41 7.78 12.71
C THR A 172 -3.50 6.88 13.54
N GLU A 173 -2.65 6.07 12.88
CA GLU A 173 -1.71 5.20 13.56
C GLU A 173 -0.62 6.00 14.29
N HIS A 174 -0.02 7.00 13.65
CA HIS A 174 0.93 7.91 14.29
C HIS A 174 0.33 8.55 15.56
N GLN A 175 -0.87 9.14 15.45
CA GLN A 175 -1.54 9.76 16.58
C GLN A 175 -1.86 8.77 17.71
N SER A 176 -2.25 7.55 17.35
CA SER A 176 -2.50 6.48 18.32
C SER A 176 -1.24 6.09 19.06
N LEU A 177 -0.10 5.96 18.36
CA LEU A 177 1.19 5.67 18.99
C LEU A 177 1.69 6.83 19.86
N CYS A 178 1.53 8.08 19.43
CA CYS A 178 1.84 9.25 20.26
C CYS A 178 0.99 9.28 21.54
N TYR A 179 -0.30 8.94 21.42
CA TYR A 179 -1.19 8.83 22.58
C TYR A 179 -0.71 7.75 23.54
N LEU A 180 -0.37 6.56 23.04
CA LEU A 180 0.17 5.47 23.85
C LEU A 180 1.49 5.87 24.52
N GLN A 181 2.44 6.46 23.79
CA GLN A 181 3.70 6.91 24.36
C GLN A 181 3.50 7.93 25.50
N LYS A 182 2.52 8.83 25.36
CA LYS A 182 2.22 9.85 26.37
C LYS A 182 1.50 9.30 27.60
N HIS A 183 0.54 8.40 27.41
CA HIS A 183 -0.37 7.96 28.48
C HIS A 183 -0.02 6.59 29.06
N LEU A 184 0.76 5.80 28.34
CA LEU A 184 1.15 4.42 28.63
C LEU A 184 2.60 4.16 28.12
N PRO A 185 3.61 4.89 28.63
CA PRO A 185 4.99 4.83 28.10
C PRO A 185 5.64 3.44 28.22
N ASP A 186 5.22 2.65 29.21
CA ASP A 186 5.73 1.28 29.44
C ASP A 186 4.96 0.22 28.64
N PHE A 187 3.95 0.62 27.86
CA PHE A 187 3.21 -0.32 27.04
C PHE A 187 4.08 -0.80 25.87
N PRO A 188 4.12 -2.12 25.58
CA PRO A 188 5.00 -2.69 24.56
C PRO A 188 4.47 -2.43 23.14
N ALA A 189 4.42 -1.16 22.75
CA ALA A 189 4.08 -0.69 21.42
C ALA A 189 5.25 0.07 20.79
N PRO A 190 5.32 0.16 19.45
CA PRO A 190 6.33 0.95 18.78
C PRO A 190 6.26 2.42 19.21
N LYS A 191 7.40 3.06 19.42
CA LYS A 191 7.47 4.51 19.64
C LYS A 191 7.38 5.22 18.28
N PRO A 192 6.57 6.27 18.12
CA PRO A 192 6.52 7.06 16.90
C PRO A 192 7.79 7.90 16.75
N HIS A 193 8.37 7.93 15.56
CA HIS A 193 9.53 8.76 15.21
C HIS A 193 9.21 9.85 14.17
N GLY A 194 7.99 9.89 13.64
CA GLY A 194 7.51 10.92 12.72
C GLY A 194 6.85 10.36 11.46
N VAL A 195 6.33 11.27 10.63
CA VAL A 195 5.67 10.96 9.36
C VAL A 195 6.19 11.89 8.28
N ILE A 196 6.65 11.30 7.18
CA ILE A 196 7.03 12.03 5.96
C ILE A 196 6.04 11.68 4.85
N CYS A 197 5.63 12.69 4.08
CA CYS A 197 4.94 12.50 2.81
C CYS A 197 5.94 12.66 1.68
N HIS A 198 5.99 11.70 0.78
CA HIS A 198 6.77 11.78 -0.45
C HIS A 198 5.92 11.27 -1.61
N ASP A 199 5.65 12.18 -2.55
CA ASP A 199 4.64 12.01 -3.61
C ASP A 199 3.24 11.67 -3.05
N ILE A 200 2.76 10.46 -3.27
CA ILE A 200 1.47 9.95 -2.81
C ILE A 200 1.60 9.00 -1.61
N PHE A 201 2.81 8.82 -1.09
CA PHE A 201 3.12 7.85 -0.06
C PHE A 201 3.44 8.53 1.27
N TYR A 202 2.96 7.90 2.32
CA TYR A 202 3.18 8.28 3.70
C TYR A 202 4.11 7.25 4.33
N PHE A 203 5.17 7.77 4.94
CA PHE A 203 6.25 7.04 5.58
C PHE A 203 6.11 7.25 7.08
N LEU A 204 5.49 6.27 7.74
CA LEU A 204 5.34 6.27 9.19
C LEU A 204 6.57 5.60 9.81
N PHE A 205 7.40 6.37 10.50
CA PHE A 205 8.59 5.88 11.17
C PHE A 205 8.27 5.52 12.61
N THR A 206 8.68 4.32 13.02
CA THR A 206 8.47 3.84 14.39
C THR A 206 9.67 3.03 14.87
N SER A 207 9.75 2.81 16.18
CA SER A 207 10.78 1.95 16.75
C SER A 207 10.56 0.50 16.31
N PHE A 208 11.64 -0.21 15.99
CA PHE A 208 11.60 -1.64 15.76
C PHE A 208 11.36 -2.39 17.07
N ILE A 209 10.45 -3.37 17.05
CA ILE A 209 10.30 -4.33 18.16
C ILE A 209 10.94 -5.64 17.72
N PRO A 210 12.09 -6.02 18.27
CA PRO A 210 12.74 -7.28 17.94
C PRO A 210 11.92 -8.46 18.48
N GLY A 211 11.85 -9.54 17.70
CA GLY A 211 11.19 -10.76 18.14
C GLY A 211 10.74 -11.66 16.99
N VAL A 212 10.06 -12.74 17.36
CA VAL A 212 9.41 -13.67 16.42
C VAL A 212 7.90 -13.50 16.55
N THR A 213 7.19 -13.56 15.43
CA THR A 213 5.73 -13.43 15.44
C THR A 213 5.09 -14.62 16.17
N LEU A 214 4.00 -14.36 16.88
CA LEU A 214 3.20 -15.43 17.48
C LEU A 214 2.72 -16.42 16.43
N GLU A 215 2.39 -15.97 15.22
CA GLU A 215 2.00 -16.86 14.11
C GLU A 215 3.02 -17.97 13.85
N THR A 216 4.31 -17.65 13.87
CA THR A 216 5.40 -18.60 13.61
C THR A 216 5.62 -19.54 14.81
N MET A 217 5.50 -19.02 16.03
CA MET A 217 5.79 -19.78 17.25
C MET A 217 4.61 -20.60 17.75
N TRP A 218 3.37 -20.15 17.53
CA TRP A 218 2.15 -20.74 18.09
C TRP A 218 2.00 -22.25 17.91
N PRO A 219 2.36 -22.85 16.75
CA PRO A 219 2.28 -24.30 16.56
C PRO A 219 3.26 -25.09 17.44
N GLN A 220 4.37 -24.47 17.85
CA GLN A 220 5.45 -25.10 18.63
C GLN A 220 5.24 -25.00 20.14
N LEU A 221 4.33 -24.11 20.57
CA LEU A 221 4.07 -23.87 21.99
C LEU A 221 3.21 -24.97 22.60
N ASP A 222 3.56 -25.37 23.82
CA ASP A 222 2.73 -26.25 24.64
C ASP A 222 1.50 -25.52 25.22
N ASN A 223 0.64 -26.27 25.91
CA ASN A 223 -0.59 -25.70 26.49
C ASN A 223 -0.30 -24.69 27.62
N PHE A 224 0.75 -24.92 28.40
CA PHE A 224 1.13 -24.04 29.50
C PHE A 224 1.68 -22.71 28.96
N GLU A 225 2.53 -22.75 27.94
CA GLU A 225 3.07 -21.58 27.25
C GLU A 225 1.95 -20.75 26.60
N LYS A 226 1.02 -21.41 25.90
CA LYS A 226 -0.16 -20.75 25.31
C LYS A 226 -1.02 -20.07 26.37
N GLN A 227 -1.24 -20.73 27.50
CA GLN A 227 -2.01 -20.17 28.61
C GLN A 227 -1.28 -18.95 29.21
N ASN A 228 0.03 -19.04 29.41
CA ASN A 228 0.84 -17.94 29.90
C ASN A 228 0.79 -16.71 28.97
N ILE A 229 0.97 -16.90 27.66
CA ILE A 229 0.85 -15.82 26.67
C ILE A 229 -0.57 -15.22 26.70
N SER A 230 -1.60 -16.05 26.79
CA SER A 230 -2.99 -15.58 26.87
C SER A 230 -3.21 -14.69 28.09
N SER A 231 -2.68 -15.07 29.26
CA SER A 231 -2.75 -14.26 30.48
C SER A 231 -1.99 -12.93 30.36
N GLN A 232 -0.84 -12.92 29.66
CA GLN A 232 -0.09 -11.70 29.38
C GLN A 232 -0.87 -10.76 28.45
N LEU A 233 -1.46 -11.29 27.39
CA LEU A 233 -2.32 -10.52 26.47
C LEU A 233 -3.55 -9.95 27.18
N GLU A 234 -4.20 -10.73 28.03
CA GLU A 234 -5.35 -10.27 28.84
C GLU A 234 -4.95 -9.07 29.72
N THR A 235 -3.77 -9.14 30.33
CA THR A 235 -3.23 -8.05 31.16
C THR A 235 -2.96 -6.79 30.33
N LEU A 236 -2.32 -6.93 29.16
CA LEU A 236 -2.04 -5.81 28.26
C LEU A 236 -3.33 -5.16 27.73
N LEU A 237 -4.29 -5.97 27.28
CA LEU A 237 -5.57 -5.49 26.78
C LEU A 237 -6.39 -4.82 27.88
N SER A 238 -6.35 -5.34 29.11
CA SER A 238 -7.00 -4.72 30.26
C SER A 238 -6.43 -3.33 30.57
N LYS A 239 -5.09 -3.19 30.54
CA LYS A 239 -4.41 -1.89 30.68
C LYS A 239 -4.81 -0.91 29.58
N LEU A 240 -4.87 -1.35 28.33
CA LEU A 240 -5.34 -0.51 27.23
C LEU A 240 -6.76 -0.02 27.48
N ARG A 241 -7.70 -0.94 27.78
CA ARG A 241 -9.12 -0.61 27.99
C ARG A 241 -9.35 0.34 29.17
N SER A 242 -8.58 0.22 30.25
CA SER A 242 -8.74 1.11 31.41
C SER A 242 -8.25 2.54 31.16
N HIS A 243 -7.41 2.76 30.15
CA HIS A 243 -6.86 4.07 29.80
C HIS A 243 -7.64 4.82 28.72
N PHE A 244 -8.48 4.13 27.95
CA PHE A 244 -9.40 4.82 27.06
C PHE A 244 -10.54 5.42 27.88
N PRO A 245 -10.70 6.76 27.91
CA PRO A 245 -11.80 7.35 28.63
C PRO A 245 -13.11 6.90 28.00
N THR A 246 -14.02 6.38 28.82
CA THR A 246 -15.40 6.08 28.45
C THR A 246 -16.15 7.39 28.18
N GLN A 247 -15.81 8.13 27.13
CA GLN A 247 -16.61 9.28 26.68
C GLN A 247 -17.67 8.80 25.70
N ILE A 248 -18.71 8.19 26.25
CA ILE A 248 -20.05 8.28 25.69
C ILE A 248 -20.86 9.10 26.69
N THR A 249 -20.70 10.41 26.63
CA THR A 249 -21.74 11.33 27.11
C THR A 249 -22.17 12.15 25.91
N LEU A 250 -23.16 11.61 25.19
CA LEU A 250 -23.93 12.40 24.23
C LEU A 250 -24.57 13.56 25.01
N ARG A 251 -24.25 14.79 24.62
CA ARG A 251 -25.06 15.98 24.89
C ARG A 251 -25.57 16.51 23.57
#